data_AF-A0A916VQ84-F1
#
_entry.id   AF-A0A916VQ84-F1
#
_cell.length_a   1.000
_cell.length_b   1.000
_cell.length_c   1.000
_cell.angle_alpha   90.00
_cell.angle_beta   90.00
_cell.angle_gamma   90.00
#
_symmetry.space_group_name_H-M   'P 1'
#
loop_
_entity.id
_entity.type
_entity.pdbx_description
1 polymer ?
#
loop_
_entity_poly.entity_id
_entity_poly.type
_entity_poly.pdbx_seq_one_letter_code
_entity_poly.pdbx_strand_id
1 'polypeptide(L)' 'MYVYQYMTASKNIIFRYDNTRHHKKLNLPNFPHHKHDGSEDNIISSNAPSLIEVLQEIENLA' A
#
# COMPACT_ATOMS: atom_id res chain seq x y z
N MET A 1 10.61 -9.37 -0.66
CA MET A 1 9.15 -9.10 -0.57
C MET A 1 8.94 -8.23 0.64
N TYR A 2 8.09 -7.22 0.58
CA TYR A 2 7.74 -6.39 1.74
C TYR A 2 6.22 -6.22 1.80
N VAL A 3 5.73 -5.95 3.01
CA VAL A 3 4.35 -5.53 3.26
C VAL A 3 4.38 -4.51 4.40
N TYR A 4 3.79 -3.35 4.17
CA TYR A 4 3.43 -2.40 5.22
C TYR A 4 1.93 -2.21 5.19
N GLN A 5 1.22 -2.65 6.23
CA GLN A 5 -0.23 -2.60 6.29
C GLN A 5 -0.68 -1.82 7.52
N TYR A 6 -1.52 -0.81 7.29
CA TYR A 6 -2.19 -0.03 8.32
C TYR A 6 -3.70 -0.22 8.21
N MET A 7 -4.34 -0.56 9.33
CA MET A 7 -5.74 -0.95 9.38
C MET A 7 -6.40 -0.50 10.69
N THR A 8 -7.73 -0.37 10.67
CA THR A 8 -8.51 -0.10 11.87
C THR A 8 -8.49 -1.29 12.83
N ALA A 9 -8.93 -1.08 14.08
CA ALA A 9 -9.12 -2.15 15.06
C ALA A 9 -10.08 -3.26 14.57
N SER A 10 -11.05 -2.89 13.72
CA SER A 10 -11.98 -3.82 13.07
C SER A 10 -11.40 -4.52 11.84
N LYS A 11 -10.10 -4.38 11.57
CA LYS A 11 -9.37 -4.96 10.43
C LYS A 11 -9.78 -4.42 9.06
N ASN A 12 -10.36 -3.23 8.99
CA ASN A 12 -10.57 -2.55 7.71
C ASN A 12 -9.26 -1.90 7.29
N ILE A 13 -8.84 -2.12 6.03
CA ILE A 13 -7.62 -1.50 5.49
C ILE A 13 -7.80 0.01 5.40
N ILE A 14 -6.80 0.73 5.90
CA ILE A 14 -6.62 2.15 5.62
C ILE A 14 -5.68 2.26 4.42
N PHE A 15 -4.52 1.59 4.49
CA PHE A 15 -3.71 1.32 3.31
C PHE A 15 -2.80 0.11 3.48
N ARG A 16 -2.33 -0.44 2.35
CA ARG A 16 -1.23 -1.39 2.32
C ARG A 16 -0.27 -1.08 1.18
N TYR A 17 1.03 -1.06 1.46
CA TYR A 17 2.07 -1.12 0.43
C TYR A 17 2.63 -2.52 0.36
N ASP A 18 2.70 -3.10 -0.84
CA ASP A 18 3.42 -4.34 -1.08
C ASP A 18 3.98 -4.43 -2.50
N ASN A 19 4.73 -5.49 -2.76
CA ASN A 19 5.39 -5.71 -4.05
C ASN A 19 5.14 -7.11 -4.63
N THR A 20 4.00 -7.73 -4.28
CA THR A 20 3.60 -9.01 -4.86
C THR A 20 3.32 -8.86 -6.36
N ARG A 21 3.70 -9.86 -7.17
CA ARG A 21 3.66 -9.78 -8.64
C ARG A 21 2.28 -10.13 -9.24
N HIS A 22 1.19 -9.88 -8.51
CA HIS A 22 -0.16 -10.34 -8.88
C HIS A 22 -0.90 -9.38 -9.83
N HIS A 23 -0.60 -8.08 -9.78
CA HIS A 23 -1.32 -7.04 -10.53
C HIS A 23 -0.71 -6.67 -11.89
N LYS A 24 -0.02 -7.60 -12.56
CA LYS A 24 0.61 -7.35 -13.88
C LYS A 24 -0.36 -6.75 -14.90
N LYS A 25 -1.61 -7.22 -14.91
CA LYS A 25 -2.67 -6.77 -15.82
C LYS A 25 -3.03 -5.29 -15.71
N LEU A 26 -2.70 -4.64 -14.58
CA LEU A 26 -2.99 -3.22 -14.36
C LEU A 26 -1.96 -2.29 -15.04
N ASN A 27 -0.84 -2.84 -15.54
CA ASN A 27 0.22 -2.06 -16.22
C ASN A 27 0.66 -0.80 -15.43
N LEU A 28 0.80 -0.93 -14.11
CA LEU A 28 1.21 0.18 -13.26
C LEU A 28 2.66 0.60 -13.57
N PRO A 29 2.97 1.91 -13.62
CA PRO A 29 4.32 2.40 -13.88
C PRO A 29 5.40 1.83 -12.96
N ASN A 30 5.06 1.58 -11.69
CA ASN A 30 6.01 1.12 -10.68
C ASN A 30 5.92 -0.40 -10.39
N PHE A 31 5.32 -1.19 -11.29
CA PHE A 31 5.20 -2.63 -11.10
C PHE A 31 6.55 -3.28 -10.70
N PRO A 32 6.62 -4.11 -9.63
CA PRO A 32 5.49 -4.70 -8.91
C PRO A 32 4.99 -3.90 -7.69
N HIS A 33 5.51 -2.71 -7.46
CA HIS A 33 5.14 -1.88 -6.31
C HIS A 33 3.78 -1.23 -6.51
N HIS A 34 2.94 -1.34 -5.49
CA HIS A 34 1.60 -0.78 -5.50
C HIS A 34 1.13 -0.50 -4.07
N LYS A 35 0.08 0.32 -3.99
CA LYS A 35 -0.66 0.61 -2.76
C LYS A 35 -2.10 0.13 -2.93
N HIS A 36 -2.62 -0.57 -1.92
CA HIS A 36 -4.04 -0.76 -1.72
C HIS A 36 -4.53 0.41 -0.86
N ASP A 37 -5.43 1.24 -1.38
CA ASP A 37 -5.80 2.52 -0.77
C ASP A 37 -7.27 2.49 -0.30
N GLY A 38 -7.47 2.35 1.01
CA GLY A 38 -8.79 2.23 1.64
C GLY A 38 -9.54 0.91 1.38
N SER A 39 -9.10 0.08 0.42
CA SER A 39 -9.66 -1.25 0.18
C SER A 39 -8.67 -2.17 -0.55
N GLU A 40 -8.91 -3.49 -0.47
CA GLU A 40 -8.13 -4.50 -1.21
C GLU A 40 -8.23 -4.33 -2.73
N ASP A 41 -9.36 -3.86 -3.24
CA ASP A 41 -9.60 -3.76 -4.68
C ASP A 41 -9.14 -2.41 -5.28
N ASN A 42 -8.91 -1.40 -4.46
CA ASN A 42 -8.43 -0.10 -4.91
C ASN A 42 -6.90 -0.05 -4.97
N ILE A 43 -6.35 -0.56 -6.08
CA ILE A 43 -4.92 -0.68 -6.30
C ILE A 43 -4.39 0.48 -7.13
N ILE A 44 -3.42 1.22 -6.59
CA ILE A 44 -2.78 2.35 -7.26
C ILE A 44 -1.26 2.13 -7.39
N SER A 45 -0.65 2.77 -8.39
CA SER A 45 0.80 2.76 -8.55
C SER A 45 1.46 3.52 -7.40
N SER A 46 2.51 2.94 -6.82
CA SER A 46 3.30 3.59 -5.77
C SER A 46 4.77 3.21 -5.92
N ASN A 47 5.67 4.09 -5.47
CA ASN A 47 7.05 3.68 -5.21
C ASN A 47 7.08 2.75 -3.98
N ALA A 48 8.22 2.09 -3.76
CA ALA A 48 8.44 1.37 -2.50
C ALA A 48 8.77 2.38 -1.39
N PRO A 49 7.90 2.55 -0.37
CA PRO A 49 8.21 3.47 0.71
C PRO A 49 9.21 2.82 1.68
N SER A 50 9.98 3.67 2.35
CA SER A 50 10.69 3.33 3.58
C SER A 50 9.70 3.23 4.75
N LEU A 51 10.13 2.58 5.83
CA LEU A 51 9.31 2.52 7.05
C LEU A 51 9.06 3.93 7.64
N ILE A 52 10.00 4.87 7.49
CA ILE A 52 9.86 6.24 8.00
C ILE A 52 8.73 6.96 7.27
N GLU A 53 8.67 6.86 5.93
CA GLU A 53 7.59 7.47 5.13
C GLU A 53 6.22 6.87 5.50
N VAL A 54 6.16 5.56 5.76
CA VAL A 54 4.92 4.92 6.23
C VAL A 54 4.47 5.46 7.58
N LEU A 55 5.40 5.59 8.53
CA LEU A 55 5.08 6.14 9.86
C LEU A 55 4.63 7.60 9.78
N GLN A 56 5.25 8.40 8.91
CA GLN A 56 4.83 9.78 8.65
C GLN A 56 3.43 9.86 8.01
N GLU A 57 3.11 8.96 7.08
CA GLU A 57 1.74 8.88 6.52
C GLU A 57 0.72 8.54 7.62
N ILE A 58 1.05 7.61 8.54
CA ILE A 58 0.18 7.28 9.68
C ILE A 58 -0.01 8.49 10.60
N GLU A 59 1.07 9.21 10.92
CA GLU A 59 1.02 10.40 11.78
C GLU A 59 0.13 11.50 11.17
N ASN A 60 0.19 11.69 9.85
CA ASN A 60 -0.63 12.69 9.16
C ASN A 60 -2.12 12.33 9.03
N LEU A 61 -2.50 11.08 9.33
CA LEU A 61 -3.90 10.63 9.34
C LEU A 61 -4.58 10.78 10.71
N ALA A 62 -3.80 11.04 11.76
CA ALA A 62 -4.28 11.24 13.12
C ALA A 62 -4.73 12.69 13.36
#